data_AF-A0A6P5XBU6-F1
#
_entry.id   AF-A0A6P5XBU6-F1
#
_cell.length_a   1.000
_cell.length_b   1.000
_cell.length_c   1.000
_cell.angle_alpha   90.00
_cell.angle_beta   90.00
_cell.angle_gamma   90.00
#
_symmetry.space_group_name_H-M   'P 1'
#
loop_
_entity.id
_entity.type
_entity.pdbx_description
1 polymer ?
#
loop_
_entity_poly.entity_id
_entity_poly.type
_entity_poly.pdbx_seq_one_letter_code
_entity_poly.pdbx_strand_id
1 'polypeptide(L)'
;MKTEITILLLFVFVFVFSSKSVASYPVIDVDGDELRQGQTYYVLHHSAARLAVTFTPMTIGSDAVVGPEDLNIMSIPFEPIHCNDSTVWKIKQASGGVEGDPLALSSRFRVKAYTFAYCPSKYLCGEIEVYEERGFRQRRLVLTRYGSQFLFVKAETLKQLVDV
;
A
#
# COMPACT_ATOMS: atom_id res chain seq x y z
N MET A 1 19.72 -2.94 -49.72
CA MET A 1 19.79 -4.08 -48.77
C MET A 1 20.37 -3.69 -47.40
N LYS A 2 21.44 -2.88 -47.30
CA LYS A 2 22.00 -2.46 -46.00
C LYS A 2 21.11 -1.49 -45.20
N THR A 3 20.44 -0.54 -45.85
CA THR A 3 19.57 0.46 -45.21
C THR A 3 18.29 -0.12 -44.61
N GLU A 4 17.68 -1.10 -45.28
CA GLU A 4 16.48 -1.80 -44.81
C GLU A 4 16.72 -2.56 -43.50
N ILE A 5 17.88 -3.21 -43.35
CA ILE A 5 18.25 -3.94 -42.13
C ILE A 5 18.48 -2.98 -40.96
N THR A 6 19.10 -1.82 -41.21
CA THR A 6 19.32 -0.80 -40.17
C THR A 6 18.01 -0.22 -39.65
N ILE A 7 17.04 0.06 -40.54
CA ILE A 7 15.72 0.55 -40.15
C ILE A 7 14.98 -0.50 -39.32
N LEU A 8 15.02 -1.78 -39.75
CA LEU A 8 14.38 -2.86 -39.01
C LEU A 8 14.96 -3.04 -37.60
N LEU A 9 16.30 -2.95 -37.47
CA LEU A 9 16.98 -3.02 -36.17
C LEU A 9 16.64 -1.82 -35.29
N LEU A 10 16.51 -0.62 -35.85
CA LEU A 10 16.12 0.59 -35.12
C LEU A 10 14.66 0.49 -34.63
N PHE A 11 13.76 -0.05 -35.45
CA PHE A 11 12.37 -0.31 -35.08
C PHE A 11 12.27 -1.35 -33.95
N VAL A 12 13.03 -2.45 -34.03
CA VAL A 12 13.10 -3.46 -32.97
C VAL A 12 13.68 -2.86 -31.69
N PHE A 13 14.72 -2.03 -31.78
CA PHE A 13 15.30 -1.37 -30.62
C PHE A 13 14.29 -0.42 -29.94
N VAL A 14 13.57 0.41 -30.70
CA VAL A 14 12.53 1.29 -30.14
C VAL A 14 11.36 0.48 -29.52
N PHE A 15 10.98 -0.65 -30.11
CA PHE A 15 9.90 -1.48 -29.58
C PHE A 15 10.30 -2.26 -28.31
N VAL A 16 11.55 -2.70 -28.21
CA VAL A 16 12.05 -3.47 -27.05
C VAL A 16 12.28 -2.58 -25.82
N PHE A 17 12.61 -1.30 -26.01
CA PHE A 17 12.85 -0.37 -24.90
C PHE A 17 11.64 0.46 -24.46
N SER A 18 10.46 0.28 -25.07
CA SER A 18 9.24 0.96 -24.62
C SER A 18 8.64 0.29 -23.37
N SER A 19 9.39 0.36 -22.26
CA SER A 19 8.88 0.05 -20.94
C SER A 19 7.96 1.20 -20.52
N LYS A 20 6.64 0.96 -20.47
CA LYS A 20 5.70 1.92 -19.88
C LYS A 20 6.09 2.14 -18.40
N SER A 21 6.77 3.24 -18.12
CA SER A 21 6.95 3.77 -16.77
C SER A 21 5.57 4.08 -16.19
N VAL A 22 5.17 3.38 -15.13
CA VAL A 22 4.00 3.80 -14.34
C VAL A 22 4.45 5.05 -13.58
N ALA A 23 3.83 6.20 -13.86
CA ALA A 23 4.10 7.41 -13.11
C ALA A 23 3.68 7.19 -11.65
N SER A 24 4.66 7.34 -10.74
CA SER A 24 4.43 7.28 -9.30
C SER A 24 4.05 8.67 -8.79
N TYR A 25 3.00 8.77 -7.97
CA TYR A 25 2.53 10.03 -7.38
C TYR A 25 2.43 9.92 -5.85
N PRO A 26 2.67 11.00 -5.10
CA PRO A 26 2.44 11.02 -3.67
C PRO A 26 1.00 10.60 -3.34
N VAL A 27 0.86 9.78 -2.30
CA VAL A 27 -0.45 9.48 -1.72
C VAL A 27 -0.82 10.63 -0.81
N ILE A 28 -2.06 11.10 -0.91
CA ILE A 28 -2.54 12.32 -0.23
C ILE A 28 -3.53 11.94 0.87
N ASP A 29 -3.47 12.63 2.00
CA ASP A 29 -4.43 12.52 3.09
C ASP A 29 -5.68 13.39 2.86
N VAL A 30 -6.63 13.37 3.80
CA VAL A 30 -7.87 14.16 3.69
C VAL A 30 -7.65 15.68 3.74
N ASP A 31 -6.51 16.13 4.26
CA ASP A 31 -6.18 17.55 4.38
C ASP A 31 -5.46 18.07 3.12
N GLY A 32 -5.13 17.18 2.18
CA GLY A 32 -4.41 17.51 0.95
C GLY A 32 -2.89 17.38 1.08
N ASP A 33 -2.39 16.88 2.21
CA ASP A 33 -0.96 16.70 2.46
C ASP A 33 -0.48 15.30 2.05
N GLU A 34 0.81 15.19 1.73
CA GLU A 34 1.43 13.91 1.40
C GLU A 34 1.54 13.00 2.63
N LEU A 35 1.30 11.70 2.41
CA LEU A 35 1.59 10.67 3.39
C LEU A 35 3.11 10.55 3.59
N ARG A 36 3.55 10.51 4.85
CA ARG A 36 4.96 10.41 5.22
C ARG A 36 5.30 9.09 5.91
N GLN A 37 6.53 8.65 5.74
CA GLN A 37 7.09 7.48 6.40
C GLN A 37 7.02 7.65 7.92
N GLY A 38 6.64 6.60 8.64
CA GLY A 38 6.62 6.58 10.12
C GLY A 38 5.55 7.47 10.78
N GLN A 39 4.92 8.38 10.03
CA GLN A 39 3.79 9.17 10.50
C GLN A 39 2.56 8.26 10.69
N THR A 40 1.85 8.43 11.81
CA THR A 40 0.66 7.64 12.09
C THR A 40 -0.57 8.25 11.42
N TYR A 41 -1.29 7.42 10.67
CA TYR A 41 -2.56 7.75 10.02
C TYR A 41 -3.66 6.81 10.51
N TYR A 42 -4.87 7.35 10.64
CA TYR A 42 -6.08 6.54 10.67
C TYR A 42 -6.52 6.25 9.24
N VAL A 43 -6.62 4.97 8.93
CA VAL A 43 -7.23 4.44 7.71
C VAL A 43 -8.72 4.28 7.98
N LEU A 44 -9.54 5.05 7.29
CA LEU A 44 -10.99 5.07 7.43
C LEU A 44 -11.67 4.41 6.24
N HIS A 45 -12.67 3.59 6.52
CA HIS A 45 -13.56 3.01 5.50
C HIS A 45 -15.00 3.44 5.76
N HIS A 46 -15.81 3.58 4.70
CA HIS A 46 -17.20 4.04 4.80
C HIS A 46 -18.09 3.16 5.70
N SER A 47 -17.72 1.88 5.90
CA SER A 47 -18.41 0.98 6.85
C SER A 47 -18.08 1.23 8.34
N ALA A 48 -17.56 2.41 8.67
CA ALA A 48 -17.07 2.78 10.00
C ALA A 48 -15.97 1.83 10.53
N ALA A 49 -15.10 1.33 9.64
CA ALA A 49 -13.86 0.67 10.06
C ALA A 49 -12.76 1.73 10.20
N ARG A 50 -12.01 1.67 11.30
CA ARG A 50 -10.87 2.55 11.58
C ARG A 50 -9.69 1.72 12.06
N LEU A 51 -8.54 1.93 11.45
CA LEU A 51 -7.28 1.30 11.86
C LEU A 51 -6.16 2.33 11.87
N ALA A 52 -5.37 2.38 12.94
CA ALA A 52 -4.17 3.22 12.98
C ALA A 52 -2.99 2.48 12.36
N VAL A 53 -2.29 3.11 11.43
CA VAL A 53 -1.15 2.52 10.72
C VAL A 53 -0.02 3.52 10.52
N THR A 54 1.18 2.99 10.28
CA THR A 54 2.30 3.72 9.69
C THR A 54 2.72 3.04 8.39
N PHE A 55 3.38 3.80 7.52
CA PHE A 55 3.91 3.32 6.25
C PHE A 55 5.43 3.39 6.23
N THR A 56 6.06 2.39 5.63
CA THR A 56 7.50 2.37 5.39
C THR A 56 7.73 2.05 3.91
N PRO A 57 8.04 3.05 3.07
CA PRO A 57 8.42 2.83 1.68
C PRO A 57 9.64 1.91 1.59
N MET A 58 9.68 1.01 0.59
CA MET A 58 10.88 0.20 0.36
C MET A 58 11.99 0.96 -0.36
N THR A 59 11.64 2.08 -1.00
CA THR A 59 12.61 2.97 -1.64
C THR A 59 13.42 3.71 -0.57
N ILE A 60 14.71 3.37 -0.47
CA ILE A 60 15.62 3.95 0.52
C ILE A 60 15.69 5.47 0.38
N GLY A 61 15.49 6.18 1.49
CA GLY A 61 15.59 7.64 1.55
C GLY A 61 14.33 8.39 1.12
N SER A 62 13.23 7.69 0.80
CA SER A 62 11.94 8.31 0.51
C SER A 62 11.15 8.58 1.79
N ASP A 63 10.98 9.85 2.16
CA ASP A 63 10.06 10.23 3.23
C ASP A 63 8.60 10.18 2.75
N ALA A 64 8.33 10.57 1.50
CA ALA A 64 6.99 10.51 0.93
C ALA A 64 6.58 9.08 0.60
N VAL A 65 5.31 8.76 0.89
CA VAL A 65 4.66 7.53 0.42
C VAL A 65 4.16 7.76 -1.00
N VAL A 66 4.82 7.12 -1.96
CA VAL A 66 4.52 7.27 -3.38
C VAL A 66 3.92 5.99 -3.93
N GLY A 67 2.79 6.11 -4.62
CA GLY A 67 2.08 4.99 -5.21
C GLY A 67 2.29 4.89 -6.72
N PRO A 68 2.41 3.69 -7.32
CA PRO A 68 2.23 2.38 -6.73
C PRO A 68 3.57 1.67 -6.44
N GLU A 69 4.34 2.16 -5.46
CA GLU A 69 5.58 1.51 -5.00
C GLU A 69 5.31 0.50 -3.87
N ASP A 70 6.21 -0.47 -3.72
CA ASP A 70 6.15 -1.45 -2.64
C ASP A 70 6.50 -0.76 -1.30
N LEU A 71 5.70 -1.04 -0.28
CA LEU A 71 5.85 -0.53 1.08
C LEU A 71 5.41 -1.58 2.10
N ASN A 72 5.87 -1.41 3.34
CA ASN A 72 5.32 -2.11 4.49
C ASN A 72 4.23 -1.24 5.16
N ILE A 73 3.22 -1.90 5.71
CA ILE A 73 2.16 -1.29 6.51
C ILE A 73 2.26 -1.90 7.91
N MET A 74 2.36 -1.08 8.93
CA MET A 74 2.42 -1.52 10.32
C MET A 74 1.20 -1.02 11.08
N SER A 75 0.50 -1.90 11.78
CA SER A 75 -0.62 -1.48 12.64
C SER A 75 -0.09 -0.91 13.95
N ILE A 76 -0.67 0.21 14.39
CA ILE A 76 -0.41 0.79 15.70
C ILE A 76 -1.55 0.36 16.63
N PRO A 77 -1.33 -0.59 17.55
CA PRO A 77 -2.38 -1.02 18.45
C PRO A 77 -2.69 0.06 19.49
N PHE A 78 -3.97 0.19 19.84
CA PHE A 78 -4.40 1.10 20.91
C PHE A 78 -4.02 0.59 22.30
N GLU A 79 -3.89 -0.73 22.45
CA GLU A 79 -3.55 -1.40 23.71
C GLU A 79 -2.36 -2.36 23.48
N PRO A 80 -1.57 -2.68 24.52
CA PRO A 80 -0.48 -3.64 24.41
C PRO A 80 -1.01 -5.01 23.95
N ILE A 81 -0.62 -5.44 22.75
CA ILE A 81 -1.06 -6.74 22.23
C ILE A 81 -0.33 -7.84 23.00
N HIS A 82 -1.04 -8.89 23.41
CA HIS A 82 -0.48 -10.06 24.11
C HIS A 82 0.12 -11.10 23.14
N CYS A 83 0.34 -10.72 21.88
CA CYS A 83 1.01 -11.52 20.87
C CYS A 83 2.44 -11.02 20.74
N ASN A 84 3.42 -11.92 20.74
CA ASN A 84 4.83 -11.57 20.61
C ASN A 84 5.28 -11.34 19.15
N ASP A 85 4.31 -11.28 18.22
CA ASP A 85 4.53 -11.10 16.80
C ASP A 85 4.55 -9.61 16.42
N SER A 86 5.30 -9.28 15.37
CA SER A 86 5.27 -7.96 14.72
C SER A 86 3.84 -7.55 14.30
N THR A 87 3.53 -6.25 14.29
CA THR A 87 2.26 -5.72 13.77
C THR A 87 2.32 -5.32 12.30
N VAL A 88 3.46 -5.59 11.64
CA VAL A 88 3.62 -5.45 10.18
C VAL A 88 2.67 -6.42 9.48
N TRP A 89 1.95 -5.91 8.49
CA TRP A 89 0.99 -6.69 7.73
C TRP A 89 1.69 -7.77 6.90
N LYS A 90 1.01 -8.90 6.70
CA LYS A 90 1.36 -9.86 5.66
C LYS A 90 0.12 -10.52 5.06
N ILE A 91 0.26 -11.17 3.91
CA ILE A 91 -0.80 -11.99 3.32
C ILE A 91 -0.92 -13.34 4.07
N LYS A 92 -2.13 -13.90 4.10
CA LYS A 92 -2.58 -15.11 4.85
C LYS A 92 -2.74 -14.92 6.36
N GLN A 93 -1.98 -14.05 6.99
CA GLN A 93 -2.08 -13.69 8.40
C GLN A 93 -1.92 -12.17 8.51
N ALA A 94 -2.86 -11.47 9.14
CA ALA A 94 -2.88 -10.00 9.12
C ALA A 94 -1.70 -9.32 9.83
N SER A 95 -0.89 -10.07 10.60
CA SER A 95 0.27 -9.58 11.35
C SER A 95 1.44 -10.58 11.33
N GLY A 96 2.57 -10.18 11.91
CA GLY A 96 3.81 -10.96 11.95
C GLY A 96 4.60 -10.89 10.65
N GLY A 97 4.45 -9.81 9.90
CA GLY A 97 5.25 -9.51 8.71
C GLY A 97 6.66 -9.02 9.05
N VAL A 98 7.47 -8.87 8.00
CA VAL A 98 8.86 -8.41 8.08
C VAL A 98 8.98 -7.04 7.41
N GLU A 99 9.54 -6.07 8.13
CA GLU A 99 9.77 -4.71 7.64
C GLU A 99 11.13 -4.59 6.94
N GLY A 100 11.20 -3.82 5.87
CA GLY A 100 12.44 -3.42 5.20
C GLY A 100 13.13 -4.51 4.36
N ASP A 101 12.73 -5.78 4.50
CA ASP A 101 13.29 -6.87 3.67
C ASP A 101 12.58 -6.95 2.31
N PRO A 102 13.27 -6.64 1.19
CA PRO A 102 12.67 -6.73 -0.14
C PRO A 102 12.34 -8.17 -0.55
N LEU A 103 12.92 -9.19 0.09
CA LEU A 103 12.62 -10.59 -0.15
C LEU A 103 11.39 -11.09 0.62
N ALA A 104 10.91 -10.33 1.61
CA ALA A 104 9.71 -10.65 2.37
C ALA A 104 8.43 -10.35 1.59
N LEU A 105 8.24 -11.01 0.44
CA LEU A 105 7.20 -10.71 -0.54
C LEU A 105 5.78 -10.61 0.04
N SER A 106 5.49 -11.43 1.05
CA SER A 106 4.17 -11.47 1.72
C SER A 106 3.86 -10.21 2.53
N SER A 107 4.85 -9.40 2.87
CA SER A 107 4.73 -8.18 3.68
C SER A 107 4.78 -6.90 2.83
N ARG A 108 4.78 -7.05 1.49
CA ARG A 108 4.90 -5.93 0.54
C ARG A 108 3.54 -5.57 -0.04
N PHE A 109 3.10 -4.37 0.25
CA PHE A 109 1.84 -3.81 -0.22
C PHE A 109 2.11 -2.59 -1.07
N ARG A 110 1.09 -2.13 -1.78
CA ARG A 110 1.10 -0.87 -2.52
C ARG A 110 -0.10 -0.06 -2.11
N VAL A 111 0.06 1.25 -2.14
CA VAL A 111 -1.05 2.19 -2.07
C VAL A 111 -1.11 2.91 -3.40
N LYS A 112 -2.30 3.05 -3.96
CA LYS A 112 -2.51 3.89 -5.14
C LYS A 112 -3.80 4.66 -4.96
N ALA A 113 -3.70 5.99 -5.02
CA ALA A 113 -4.78 6.91 -4.65
C ALA A 113 -5.30 6.63 -3.24
N TYR A 114 -6.29 5.74 -3.10
CA TYR A 114 -6.98 5.44 -1.85
C TYR A 114 -7.23 3.94 -1.68
N THR A 115 -6.58 3.10 -2.48
CA THR A 115 -6.77 1.65 -2.46
C THR A 115 -5.46 0.97 -2.11
N PHE A 116 -5.53 -0.02 -1.22
CA PHE A 116 -4.40 -0.93 -0.97
C PHE A 116 -4.39 -2.06 -1.99
N ALA A 117 -3.21 -2.48 -2.38
CA ALA A 117 -3.01 -3.64 -3.24
C ALA A 117 -1.86 -4.51 -2.74
N TYR A 118 -1.90 -5.78 -3.11
CA TYR A 118 -0.82 -6.73 -2.98
C TYR A 118 -0.47 -7.25 -4.37
N CYS A 119 0.76 -7.01 -4.82
CA CYS A 119 1.17 -7.28 -6.20
C CYS A 119 2.65 -7.69 -6.26
N PRO A 120 3.06 -8.82 -5.63
CA PRO A 120 4.44 -9.30 -5.62
C PRO A 120 4.96 -9.67 -7.02
N SER A 121 4.07 -9.95 -7.97
CA SER A 121 4.41 -10.24 -9.37
C SER A 121 3.29 -9.79 -10.30
N LYS A 122 3.59 -9.59 -11.58
CA LYS A 122 2.61 -9.16 -12.61
C LYS A 122 1.37 -10.06 -12.72
N TYR A 123 1.48 -11.33 -12.34
CA TYR A 123 0.41 -12.34 -12.47
C TYR A 123 -0.36 -12.59 -11.19
N LEU A 124 0.10 -12.03 -10.06
CA LEU A 124 -0.49 -12.23 -8.75
C LEU A 124 -0.71 -10.85 -8.11
N CYS A 125 -1.71 -10.13 -8.62
CA CYS A 125 -2.11 -8.83 -8.08
C CYS A 125 -3.57 -8.88 -7.65
N GLY A 126 -3.84 -8.36 -6.47
CA GLY A 126 -5.19 -8.18 -5.94
C GLY A 126 -5.25 -6.88 -5.14
N GLU A 127 -6.43 -6.30 -5.12
CA GLU A 127 -6.73 -5.14 -4.28
C GLU A 127 -7.28 -5.62 -2.94
N ILE A 128 -7.13 -4.82 -1.88
CA ILE A 128 -7.60 -5.19 -0.54
C ILE A 128 -9.00 -4.62 -0.34
N GLU A 129 -9.92 -5.48 0.06
CA GLU A 129 -11.31 -5.15 0.36
C GLU A 129 -11.64 -5.45 1.84
N VAL A 130 -12.51 -4.63 2.42
CA VAL A 130 -13.14 -4.92 3.71
C VAL A 130 -14.28 -5.91 3.49
N TYR A 131 -14.08 -7.14 3.94
CA TYR A 131 -15.07 -8.22 3.87
C TYR A 131 -15.71 -8.45 5.23
N GLU A 132 -17.04 -8.51 5.26
CA GLU A 132 -17.82 -8.87 6.44
C GLU A 132 -18.23 -10.35 6.34
N GLU A 133 -17.72 -11.16 7.25
CA GLU A 133 -17.99 -12.59 7.25
C GLU A 133 -19.41 -12.85 7.79
N ARG A 134 -20.24 -13.56 7.02
CA ARG A 134 -21.63 -13.82 7.43
C ARG A 134 -21.67 -14.54 8.78
N GLY A 135 -22.41 -13.98 9.73
CA GLY A 135 -22.62 -14.55 11.06
C GLY A 135 -21.60 -14.13 12.11
N PHE A 136 -20.53 -13.44 11.72
CA PHE A 136 -19.57 -12.83 12.66
C PHE A 136 -19.61 -11.31 12.51
N ARG A 137 -19.59 -10.56 13.62
CA ARG A 137 -19.42 -9.09 13.60
C ARG A 137 -17.97 -8.68 13.28
N GLN A 138 -17.18 -9.58 12.73
CA GLN A 138 -15.76 -9.36 12.42
C GLN A 138 -15.63 -8.99 10.95
N ARG A 139 -14.95 -7.87 10.72
CA ARG A 139 -14.55 -7.44 9.38
C ARG A 139 -13.10 -7.86 9.16
N ARG A 140 -12.80 -8.38 7.98
CA ARG A 140 -11.45 -8.81 7.58
C ARG A 140 -11.02 -8.04 6.34
N LEU A 141 -9.72 -7.87 6.19
CA LEU A 141 -9.12 -7.42 4.94
C LEU A 141 -8.80 -8.65 4.09
N VAL A 142 -9.29 -8.66 2.85
CA VAL A 142 -9.13 -9.79 1.92
C VAL A 142 -8.69 -9.31 0.55
N LEU A 143 -8.04 -10.18 -0.22
CA LEU A 143 -7.65 -9.88 -1.60
C LEU A 143 -8.80 -10.13 -2.57
N THR A 144 -9.16 -9.11 -3.34
CA THR A 144 -10.22 -9.16 -4.36
C THR A 144 -9.78 -8.46 -5.64
N ARG A 145 -10.71 -8.32 -6.61
CA ARG A 145 -10.45 -7.64 -7.89
C ARG A 145 -10.76 -6.15 -7.90
N TYR A 146 -11.53 -5.66 -6.92
CA TYR A 146 -12.12 -4.31 -6.96
C TYR A 146 -11.69 -3.40 -5.81
N GLY A 147 -11.20 -3.98 -4.71
CA GLY A 147 -10.68 -3.23 -3.57
C GLY A 147 -11.72 -2.39 -2.83
N SER A 148 -11.32 -1.91 -1.67
CA SER A 148 -12.04 -0.87 -0.93
C SER A 148 -11.28 0.46 -1.04
N GLN A 149 -12.03 1.56 -1.04
CA GLN A 149 -11.45 2.90 -0.90
C GLN A 149 -11.31 3.26 0.57
N PHE A 150 -10.16 3.81 0.91
CA PHE A 150 -9.80 4.22 2.25
C PHE A 150 -9.39 5.68 2.26
N LEU A 151 -9.82 6.41 3.29
CA LEU A 151 -9.33 7.75 3.55
C LEU A 151 -8.21 7.68 4.59
N PHE A 152 -7.21 8.54 4.44
CA PHE A 152 -6.09 8.66 5.36
C PHE A 152 -6.22 9.96 6.14
N VAL A 153 -6.22 9.89 7.46
CA VAL A 153 -6.29 11.05 8.34
C VAL A 153 -5.10 11.03 9.28
N LYS A 154 -4.30 12.10 9.34
CA LYS A 154 -3.21 12.17 10.32
C LYS A 154 -3.77 12.01 11.73
N ALA A 155 -3.10 11.18 12.54
CA ALA A 155 -3.59 10.89 13.89
C ALA A 155 -3.59 12.13 14.81
N GLU A 156 -2.70 13.10 14.56
CA GLU A 156 -2.65 14.36 15.30
C GLU A 156 -3.83 15.30 15.02
N THR A 157 -4.36 15.30 13.78
CA THR A 157 -5.52 16.12 13.40
C THR A 157 -6.76 15.73 14.22
N LEU A 158 -6.93 14.45 14.52
CA LEU A 158 -8.07 13.97 15.32
C LEU A 158 -7.94 14.26 16.82
N LYS A 159 -6.72 14.44 17.36
CA LYS A 159 -6.55 14.86 18.77
C LYS A 159 -7.08 16.27 18.98
N GLN A 160 -6.89 17.16 18.01
CA GLN A 160 -7.35 18.54 18.07
C GLN A 160 -8.88 18.69 18.08
N LEU A 161 -9.64 17.67 17.62
CA LEU A 161 -11.10 17.67 17.64
C LEU A 161 -11.71 17.12 18.94
N VAL A 162 -10.91 16.46 19.79
CA VAL A 162 -11.38 15.85 21.05
C VAL A 162 -11.07 16.75 22.27
N ASP A 163 -10.12 17.67 22.14
CA ASP A 163 -9.68 18.57 23.22
C ASP A 163 -10.28 20.00 23.14
N VAL A 164 -11.46 20.19 22.51
CA VAL A 164 -12.21 21.47 22.45
C VAL A 164 -13.51 21.38 23.24
#